data_AF-A0A0C2G3F0-F1
#
_entry.id   AF-A0A0C2G3F0-F1
#
_cell.length_a   1.000
_cell.length_b   1.000
_cell.length_c   1.000
_cell.angle_alpha   90.00
_cell.angle_beta   90.00
_cell.angle_gamma   90.00
#
_symmetry.space_group_name_H-M   'P 1'
#
loop_
_entity.id
_entity.type
_entity.pdbx_description
1 polymer ?
#
loop_
_entity_poly.entity_id
_entity_poly.type
_entity_poly.pdbx_seq_one_letter_code
_entity_poly.pdbx_strand_id
1 'polypeptide(L)'
;MRGSEAARSVASFLLFDDNPLMRRNKYFYNKQYKNEELFVPDERLLDIHKQRTLEERYLSFIEEKFKFVNNEFPPERQDDRKKFDTSVSVKDTFDYSAVRKLLTQIECKTLRSVFPVKHGDQILEELEERVKLLWPTAKFETRSCSRNSRLAPCSRAVVLSIEHDDCSEWLGAMHTGCAIVFCT
;
A
#
# COMPACT_ATOMS: atom_id res chain seq x y z
N MET A 1 1.81 -17.90 -19.87
CA MET A 1 1.60 -16.54 -20.41
C MET A 1 2.27 -15.56 -19.46
N ARG A 2 3.16 -14.68 -19.91
CA ARG A 2 3.96 -13.81 -19.00
C ARG A 2 3.13 -12.94 -18.04
N GLY A 3 1.90 -12.57 -18.41
CA GLY A 3 1.01 -11.75 -17.59
C GLY A 3 0.44 -12.48 -16.34
N SER A 4 0.16 -13.78 -16.43
CA SER A 4 -0.39 -14.56 -15.31
C SER A 4 0.65 -14.80 -14.22
N GLU A 5 1.90 -15.05 -14.61
CA GLU A 5 3.01 -15.22 -13.67
C GLU A 5 3.34 -13.91 -12.95
N ALA A 6 3.28 -12.78 -13.65
CA ALA A 6 3.46 -11.47 -13.05
C ALA A 6 2.35 -11.14 -12.02
N ALA A 7 1.07 -11.36 -12.37
CA ALA A 7 -0.05 -11.14 -11.47
C ALA A 7 0.02 -12.02 -10.21
N ARG A 8 0.37 -13.31 -10.39
CA ARG A 8 0.61 -14.24 -9.28
C ARG A 8 1.76 -13.79 -8.39
N SER A 9 2.87 -13.37 -8.98
CA SER A 9 4.04 -12.89 -8.24
C SER A 9 3.72 -11.65 -7.41
N VAL A 10 2.93 -10.72 -7.95
CA VAL A 10 2.44 -9.56 -7.22
C VAL A 10 1.53 -9.98 -6.06
N ALA A 11 0.58 -10.89 -6.29
CA ALA A 11 -0.31 -11.38 -5.25
C ALA A 11 0.45 -12.07 -4.11
N SER A 12 1.45 -12.90 -4.45
CA SER A 12 2.33 -13.54 -3.48
C SER A 12 3.18 -12.56 -2.69
N PHE A 13 3.72 -11.51 -3.34
CA PHE A 13 4.51 -10.50 -2.65
C PHE A 13 3.68 -9.75 -1.62
N LEU A 14 2.45 -9.40 -1.97
CA LEU A 14 1.52 -8.65 -1.11
C LEU A 14 1.08 -9.41 0.15
N LEU A 15 1.40 -10.70 0.27
CA LEU A 15 1.24 -11.46 1.53
C LEU A 15 2.24 -11.05 2.60
N PHE A 16 3.40 -10.51 2.20
CA PHE A 16 4.53 -10.27 3.11
C PHE A 16 4.86 -8.79 3.29
N ASP A 17 4.52 -7.94 2.32
CA ASP A 17 4.85 -6.52 2.35
C ASP A 17 3.80 -5.70 1.58
N ASP A 18 3.51 -4.51 2.07
CA ASP A 18 2.49 -3.60 1.55
C ASP A 18 3.01 -2.60 0.49
N ASN A 19 4.14 -2.93 -0.15
CA ASN A 19 4.88 -2.06 -1.05
C ASN A 19 3.98 -1.30 -2.05
N PRO A 20 4.05 0.05 -2.07
CA PRO A 20 3.26 0.87 -2.99
C PRO A 20 3.39 0.45 -4.45
N LEU A 21 4.59 0.09 -4.91
CA LEU A 21 4.82 -0.33 -6.29
C LEU A 21 4.10 -1.65 -6.62
N MET A 22 4.09 -2.61 -5.69
CA MET A 22 3.42 -3.89 -5.90
C MET A 22 1.91 -3.74 -5.89
N ARG A 23 1.37 -2.91 -5.00
CA ARG A 23 -0.05 -2.52 -5.03
C ARG A 23 -0.41 -1.80 -6.33
N ARG A 24 0.43 -0.88 -6.80
CA ARG A 24 0.26 -0.23 -8.11
C ARG A 24 0.24 -1.24 -9.25
N ASN A 25 1.14 -2.23 -9.23
CA ASN A 25 1.19 -3.27 -10.26
C ASN A 25 -0.10 -4.11 -10.25
N LYS A 26 -0.61 -4.47 -9.08
CA LYS A 26 -1.90 -5.16 -8.95
C LYS A 26 -3.03 -4.32 -9.54
N TYR A 27 -3.11 -3.04 -9.18
CA TYR A 27 -4.07 -2.09 -9.76
C TYR A 27 -3.99 -2.03 -11.29
N PHE A 28 -2.79 -1.88 -11.84
CA PHE A 28 -2.55 -1.80 -13.28
C PHE A 28 -2.95 -3.10 -14.01
N TYR A 29 -2.50 -4.25 -13.52
CA TYR A 29 -2.83 -5.55 -14.12
C TYR A 29 -4.33 -5.85 -14.01
N ASN A 30 -4.98 -5.46 -12.91
CA ASN A 30 -6.42 -5.67 -12.77
C ASN A 30 -7.21 -4.82 -13.78
N LYS A 31 -6.79 -3.57 -14.01
CA LYS A 31 -7.35 -2.70 -15.05
C LYS A 31 -7.17 -3.30 -16.46
N GLN A 32 -6.02 -3.91 -16.72
CA GLN A 32 -5.66 -4.48 -18.03
C GLN A 32 -6.38 -5.80 -18.32
N TYR A 33 -6.33 -6.76 -17.40
CA TYR A 33 -6.82 -8.12 -17.62
C TYR A 33 -8.25 -8.37 -17.13
N LYS A 34 -8.74 -7.55 -16.19
CA LYS A 34 -10.08 -7.65 -15.58
C LYS A 34 -10.44 -9.07 -15.11
N ASN A 35 -9.45 -9.79 -14.59
CA ASN A 35 -9.61 -11.15 -14.10
C ASN A 35 -8.94 -11.29 -12.73
N GLU A 36 -9.76 -11.44 -11.70
CA GLU A 36 -9.30 -11.57 -10.31
C GLU A 36 -8.61 -12.92 -10.04
N GLU A 37 -8.93 -13.97 -10.82
CA GLU A 37 -8.33 -15.31 -10.67
C GLU A 37 -6.82 -15.30 -10.99
N LEU A 38 -6.34 -14.29 -11.72
CA LEU A 38 -4.91 -14.11 -11.99
C LEU A 38 -4.12 -13.70 -10.74
N PHE A 39 -4.79 -13.20 -9.70
CA PHE A 39 -4.20 -12.74 -8.45
C PHE A 39 -4.34 -13.75 -7.32
N VAL A 40 -4.42 -15.03 -7.65
CA VAL A 40 -4.27 -16.10 -6.67
C VAL A 40 -2.77 -16.27 -6.40
N PRO A 41 -2.31 -16.10 -5.14
CA PRO A 41 -0.91 -16.30 -4.79
C PRO A 41 -0.45 -17.75 -5.01
N ASP A 42 0.86 -17.95 -5.03
CA ASP A 42 1.46 -19.28 -5.09
C ASP A 42 1.16 -20.08 -3.82
N GLU A 43 0.76 -21.35 -3.97
CA GLU A 43 0.35 -22.22 -2.87
C GLU A 43 1.45 -22.39 -1.82
N ARG A 44 2.70 -22.55 -2.25
CA ARG A 44 3.83 -22.68 -1.32
C ARG A 44 4.04 -21.40 -0.51
N LEU A 45 3.88 -20.24 -1.12
CA LEU A 45 4.01 -18.96 -0.43
C LEU A 45 2.82 -18.69 0.49
N LEU A 46 1.62 -19.16 0.14
CA LEU A 46 0.45 -19.12 1.02
C LEU A 46 0.67 -19.93 2.29
N ASP A 47 1.22 -21.13 2.17
CA ASP A 47 1.49 -21.98 3.32
C ASP A 47 2.54 -21.37 4.24
N ILE A 48 3.61 -20.79 3.66
CA ILE A 48 4.62 -20.06 4.43
C ILE A 48 4.00 -18.85 5.14
N HIS A 49 3.15 -18.07 4.47
CA HIS A 49 2.46 -16.94 5.09
C HIS A 49 1.58 -17.38 6.25
N LYS A 50 0.74 -18.41 6.04
CA LYS A 50 -0.11 -18.98 7.11
C LYS A 50 0.72 -19.46 8.29
N GLN A 51 1.79 -20.22 8.04
CA GLN A 51 2.67 -20.74 9.09
C GLN A 51 3.27 -19.59 9.90
N ARG A 52 3.82 -18.56 9.24
CA ARG A 52 4.40 -17.39 9.91
C ARG A 52 3.37 -16.63 10.73
N THR A 53 2.18 -16.36 10.19
CA THR A 53 1.12 -15.65 10.93
C THR A 53 0.67 -16.43 12.16
N LEU A 54 0.56 -17.76 12.07
CA LEU A 54 0.19 -18.58 13.22
C LEU A 54 1.32 -18.65 14.25
N GLU A 55 2.58 -18.72 13.80
CA GLU A 55 3.76 -18.69 14.66
C GLU A 55 3.86 -17.36 15.41
N GLU A 56 3.73 -16.23 14.72
CA GLU A 56 3.70 -14.90 15.34
C GLU A 56 2.59 -14.77 16.38
N ARG A 57 1.36 -15.20 16.06
CA ARG A 57 0.25 -15.22 17.03
C ARG A 57 0.54 -16.10 18.24
N TYR A 58 1.17 -17.26 18.03
CA TYR A 58 1.55 -18.16 19.11
C TYR A 58 2.63 -17.52 20.00
N LEU A 59 3.66 -16.93 19.41
CA LEU A 59 4.71 -16.22 20.14
C LEU A 59 4.13 -15.05 20.94
N SER A 60 3.27 -14.22 20.34
CA SER A 60 2.58 -13.14 21.07
C SER A 60 1.73 -13.68 22.23
N PHE A 61 1.02 -14.78 22.01
CA PHE A 61 0.28 -15.44 23.09
C PHE A 61 1.19 -15.89 24.23
N ILE A 62 2.32 -16.53 23.93
CA ILE A 62 3.28 -16.98 24.95
C ILE A 62 3.88 -15.78 25.69
N GLU A 63 4.31 -14.74 24.97
CA GLU A 63 4.89 -13.53 25.55
C GLU A 63 3.91 -12.81 26.47
N GLU A 64 2.62 -12.72 26.11
CA GLU A 64 1.61 -12.07 26.94
C GLU A 64 1.21 -12.90 28.16
N LYS A 65 1.07 -14.22 28.00
CA LYS A 65 0.55 -15.11 29.05
C LYS A 65 1.61 -15.58 30.04
N PHE A 66 2.85 -15.72 29.59
CA PHE A 66 3.97 -16.14 30.42
C PHE A 66 4.87 -14.97 30.80
N LYS A 67 4.39 -13.73 30.64
CA LYS A 67 5.10 -12.53 31.09
C LYS A 67 5.24 -12.53 32.61
N PHE A 68 6.43 -12.81 33.11
CA PHE A 68 6.71 -12.77 34.54
C PHE A 68 6.91 -11.32 34.99
N VAL A 69 5.98 -10.77 35.78
CA VAL A 69 6.02 -9.39 36.27
C VAL A 69 5.73 -9.40 37.77
N ASN A 70 6.51 -8.66 38.56
CA ASN A 70 6.36 -8.59 40.02
C ASN A 70 6.43 -9.96 40.74
N ASN A 71 7.31 -10.85 40.27
CA ASN A 71 7.46 -12.22 40.76
C ASN A 71 6.23 -13.13 40.61
N GLU A 72 5.25 -12.73 39.79
CA GLU A 72 4.04 -13.50 39.55
C GLU A 72 3.74 -13.62 38.05
N PHE A 73 3.03 -14.68 37.68
CA PHE A 73 2.45 -14.81 36.35
C PHE A 73 1.09 -14.10 36.30
N PRO A 74 0.65 -13.64 35.12
CA PRO A 74 -0.68 -13.09 34.94
C PRO A 74 -1.75 -14.13 35.35
N PRO A 75 -2.86 -13.70 35.99
CA PRO A 75 -3.95 -14.61 36.32
C PRO A 75 -4.64 -15.14 35.06
N GLU A 76 -5.12 -16.39 35.11
CA GLU A 76 -5.90 -17.02 34.04
C GLU A 76 -7.15 -16.18 33.72
N ARG A 77 -7.36 -15.87 32.44
CA ARG A 77 -8.54 -15.15 31.93
C ARG A 77 -9.49 -16.15 31.28
N GLN A 78 -10.79 -15.81 31.20
CA GLN A 78 -11.77 -16.66 30.48
C GLN A 78 -11.36 -16.93 29.02
N ASP A 79 -10.67 -15.97 28.39
CA ASP A 79 -10.17 -16.10 27.03
C ASP A 79 -9.09 -17.19 26.86
N ASP A 80 -8.43 -17.63 27.94
CA ASP A 80 -7.39 -18.67 27.88
C ASP A 80 -7.97 -20.06 27.59
N ARG A 81 -9.28 -20.21 27.78
CA ARG A 81 -10.02 -21.44 27.47
C ARG A 81 -10.51 -21.48 26.03
N LYS A 82 -10.39 -20.35 25.29
CA LYS A 82 -10.74 -20.32 23.87
C LYS A 82 -9.70 -21.11 23.09
N LYS A 83 -10.17 -21.84 22.08
CA LYS A 83 -9.27 -22.53 21.14
C LYS A 83 -8.41 -21.50 20.42
N PHE A 84 -7.16 -21.87 20.15
CA PHE A 84 -6.25 -21.04 19.36
C PHE A 84 -6.85 -20.75 17.99
N ASP A 85 -6.89 -19.47 17.63
CA ASP A 85 -7.45 -19.03 16.36
C ASP A 85 -6.48 -19.33 15.21
N THR A 86 -6.85 -20.33 14.42
CA THR A 86 -6.10 -20.78 13.24
C THR A 86 -6.54 -20.08 11.95
N SER A 87 -7.49 -19.14 12.02
CA SER A 87 -8.00 -18.46 10.83
C SER A 87 -7.01 -17.38 10.35
N VAL A 88 -6.51 -17.52 9.12
CA VAL A 88 -5.62 -16.54 8.48
C VAL A 88 -6.32 -16.00 7.25
N SER A 89 -6.62 -14.68 7.26
CA SER A 89 -7.19 -14.01 6.10
C SER A 89 -6.10 -13.68 5.09
N VAL A 90 -6.25 -14.21 3.87
CA VAL A 90 -5.36 -13.97 2.73
C VAL A 90 -5.92 -12.90 1.79
N LYS A 91 -7.16 -12.44 2.05
CA LYS A 91 -7.83 -11.48 1.18
C LYS A 91 -7.17 -10.12 1.27
N ASP A 92 -6.83 -9.55 0.13
CA ASP A 92 -6.38 -8.16 0.02
C ASP A 92 -7.55 -7.21 0.30
N THR A 93 -7.45 -6.45 1.39
CA THR A 93 -8.49 -5.52 1.87
C THR A 93 -8.25 -4.08 1.42
N PHE A 94 -7.20 -3.82 0.64
CA PHE A 94 -6.86 -2.47 0.23
C PHE A 94 -7.82 -1.89 -0.81
N ASP A 95 -8.32 -0.68 -0.54
CA ASP A 95 -9.21 0.03 -1.45
C ASP A 95 -8.43 0.74 -2.56
N TYR A 96 -8.23 0.03 -3.68
CA TYR A 96 -7.60 0.60 -4.88
C TYR A 96 -8.40 1.77 -5.48
N SER A 97 -9.70 1.88 -5.18
CA SER A 97 -10.52 3.00 -5.66
C SER A 97 -10.25 4.28 -4.90
N ALA A 98 -9.79 4.20 -3.65
CA ALA A 98 -9.43 5.35 -2.84
C ALA A 98 -8.28 6.15 -3.46
N VAL A 99 -7.31 5.46 -4.09
CA VAL A 99 -6.15 6.11 -4.73
C VAL A 99 -6.57 7.06 -5.86
N ARG A 100 -7.59 6.68 -6.64
CA ARG A 100 -8.15 7.54 -7.71
C ARG A 100 -8.91 8.75 -7.17
N LYS A 101 -9.35 8.69 -5.92
CA LYS A 101 -10.13 9.74 -5.26
C LYS A 101 -9.27 10.65 -4.40
N LEU A 102 -7.95 10.42 -4.35
CA LEU A 102 -7.03 11.24 -3.57
C LEU A 102 -7.00 12.69 -4.07
N LEU A 103 -7.09 12.90 -5.38
CA LEU A 103 -7.10 14.21 -5.99
C LEU A 103 -8.35 14.45 -6.81
N THR A 104 -8.89 15.65 -6.70
CA THR A 104 -9.92 16.20 -7.57
C THR A 104 -9.29 16.90 -8.77
N GLN A 105 -10.09 17.04 -9.84
CA GLN A 105 -9.65 17.71 -11.06
C GLN A 105 -9.21 19.16 -10.84
N ILE A 106 -9.83 19.85 -9.87
CA ILE A 106 -9.51 21.23 -9.50
C ILE A 106 -8.15 21.29 -8.79
N GLU A 107 -7.88 20.35 -7.89
CA GLU A 107 -6.59 20.24 -7.20
C GLU A 107 -5.46 19.92 -8.18
N CYS A 108 -5.64 18.95 -9.08
CA CYS A 108 -4.65 18.66 -10.13
C CYS A 108 -4.33 19.89 -10.99
N LYS A 109 -5.36 20.65 -11.40
CA LYS A 109 -5.17 21.89 -12.16
C LYS A 109 -4.37 22.94 -11.37
N THR A 110 -4.66 23.08 -10.08
CA THR A 110 -3.96 24.00 -9.18
C THR A 110 -2.51 23.59 -8.97
N LEU A 111 -2.25 22.31 -8.68
CA LEU A 111 -0.92 21.76 -8.41
C LEU A 111 -0.03 21.74 -9.67
N ARG A 112 -0.63 21.66 -10.85
CA ARG A 112 0.07 21.76 -12.14
C ARG A 112 0.49 23.20 -12.49
N SER A 113 -0.11 24.21 -11.88
CA SER A 113 0.23 25.61 -12.14
C SER A 113 1.71 25.89 -11.85
N VAL A 114 2.40 26.53 -12.80
CA VAL A 114 3.79 26.97 -12.64
C VAL A 114 3.88 28.18 -11.71
N PHE A 115 2.80 28.96 -11.62
CA PHE A 115 2.73 30.12 -10.74
C PHE A 115 2.42 29.67 -9.31
N PRO A 116 3.11 30.21 -8.29
CA PRO A 116 2.84 29.92 -6.89
C PRO A 116 1.41 30.39 -6.56
N VAL A 117 0.49 29.43 -6.50
CA VAL A 117 -0.87 29.68 -6.06
C VAL A 117 -0.85 29.67 -4.54
N LYS A 118 -1.43 30.69 -3.90
CA LYS A 118 -1.45 30.84 -2.43
C LYS A 118 -1.96 29.62 -1.65
N HIS A 119 -2.71 28.73 -2.32
CA HIS A 119 -3.31 27.52 -1.74
C HIS A 119 -2.61 26.22 -2.17
N GLY A 120 -1.55 26.28 -3.00
CA GLY A 120 -0.88 25.08 -3.52
C GLY A 120 -0.23 24.25 -2.42
N ASP A 121 0.41 24.89 -1.45
CA ASP A 121 1.10 24.21 -0.35
C ASP A 121 0.11 23.62 0.65
N GLN A 122 -1.00 24.32 0.94
CA GLN A 122 -2.10 23.81 1.75
C GLN A 122 -2.70 22.52 1.15
N ILE A 123 -2.91 22.50 -0.18
CA ILE A 123 -3.41 21.29 -0.87
C ILE A 123 -2.39 20.15 -0.75
N LEU A 124 -1.09 20.42 -0.80
CA LEU A 124 -0.06 19.39 -0.63
C LEU A 124 -0.06 18.81 0.79
N GLU A 125 -0.20 19.64 1.82
CA GLU A 125 -0.31 19.20 3.21
C GLU A 125 -1.58 18.34 3.41
N GLU A 126 -2.73 18.78 2.93
CA GLU A 126 -3.98 18.01 2.99
C GLU A 126 -3.91 16.71 2.16
N LEU A 127 -3.19 16.74 1.03
CA LEU A 127 -2.96 15.55 0.23
C LEU A 127 -2.05 14.56 0.95
N GLU A 128 -1.00 15.03 1.63
CA GLU A 128 -0.13 14.18 2.43
C GLU A 128 -0.92 13.46 3.52
N GLU A 129 -1.80 14.16 4.24
CA GLU A 129 -2.67 13.55 5.26
C GLU A 129 -3.62 12.52 4.64
N ARG A 130 -4.20 12.80 3.46
CA ARG A 130 -5.01 11.80 2.72
C ARG A 130 -4.20 10.57 2.30
N VAL A 131 -2.96 10.76 1.86
CA VAL A 131 -2.06 9.66 1.48
C VAL A 131 -1.65 8.86 2.72
N LYS A 132 -1.45 9.49 3.88
CA LYS A 132 -1.15 8.81 5.15
C LYS A 132 -2.26 7.88 5.62
N LEU A 133 -3.51 8.14 5.27
CA LEU A 133 -4.62 7.20 5.53
C LEU A 133 -4.43 5.86 4.81
N LEU A 134 -3.73 5.84 3.67
CA LEU A 134 -3.41 4.64 2.91
C LEU A 134 -2.01 4.09 3.22
N TRP A 135 -1.06 4.98 3.46
CA TRP A 135 0.34 4.67 3.79
C TRP A 135 0.84 5.55 4.95
N PRO A 136 0.75 5.08 6.20
CA PRO A 136 1.00 5.91 7.38
C PRO A 136 2.38 6.59 7.44
N THR A 137 3.40 6.01 6.80
CA THR A 137 4.77 6.56 6.77
C THR A 137 5.02 7.51 5.60
N ALA A 138 4.01 7.76 4.75
CA ALA A 138 4.15 8.61 3.58
C ALA A 138 4.50 10.06 3.94
N LYS A 139 5.46 10.62 3.21
CA LYS A 139 5.86 12.03 3.27
C LYS A 139 5.97 12.61 1.88
N PHE A 140 5.55 13.86 1.73
CA PHE A 140 5.75 14.58 0.47
C PHE A 140 7.24 14.73 0.18
N GLU A 141 7.63 14.44 -1.05
CA GLU A 141 9.02 14.51 -1.50
C GLU A 141 9.18 15.54 -2.61
N THR A 142 8.48 15.35 -3.74
CA THR A 142 8.60 16.27 -4.88
C THR A 142 7.31 16.41 -5.67
N ARG A 143 7.15 17.59 -6.28
CA ARG A 143 6.16 17.88 -7.32
C ARG A 143 6.90 18.39 -8.54
N SER A 144 6.74 17.74 -9.70
CA SER A 144 7.43 18.19 -10.91
C SER A 144 6.69 17.85 -12.20
N CYS A 145 6.89 18.71 -13.20
CA CYS A 145 6.38 18.54 -14.57
C CYS A 145 7.57 18.40 -15.53
N SER A 146 7.70 17.27 -16.21
CA SER A 146 8.75 17.06 -17.21
C SER A 146 8.27 16.15 -18.33
N ARG A 147 8.76 16.38 -19.55
CA ARG A 147 8.53 15.47 -20.68
C ARG A 147 9.48 14.27 -20.66
N ASN A 148 10.59 14.36 -19.92
CA ASN A 148 11.58 13.30 -19.84
C ASN A 148 11.16 12.24 -18.82
N SER A 149 11.45 10.98 -19.12
CA SER A 149 11.26 9.88 -18.17
C SER A 149 12.20 10.09 -16.97
N ARG A 150 11.65 9.97 -15.77
CA ARG A 150 12.38 10.10 -14.52
C ARG A 150 12.00 8.98 -13.56
N LEU A 151 12.95 8.63 -12.71
CA LEU A 151 12.75 7.67 -11.64
C LEU A 151 12.33 8.43 -10.37
N ALA A 152 11.43 7.83 -9.59
CA ALA A 152 11.14 8.31 -8.25
C ALA A 152 12.40 8.30 -7.37
N PRO A 153 12.58 9.29 -6.47
CA PRO A 153 13.77 9.44 -5.64
C PRO A 153 13.94 8.35 -4.57
N CYS A 154 12.87 7.60 -4.26
CA CYS A 154 12.86 6.57 -3.23
C CYS A 154 12.38 5.22 -3.78
N SER A 155 12.75 4.13 -3.10
CA SER A 155 12.39 2.76 -3.48
C SER A 155 10.90 2.45 -3.25
N ARG A 156 10.30 3.05 -2.23
CA ARG A 156 8.87 2.92 -1.90
C ARG A 156 8.14 4.22 -2.20
N ALA A 157 7.97 4.50 -3.49
CA ALA A 157 7.34 5.72 -3.96
C ALA A 157 5.85 5.53 -4.26
N VAL A 158 5.02 6.45 -3.79
CA VAL A 158 3.65 6.65 -4.25
C VAL A 158 3.69 7.81 -5.25
N VAL A 159 3.55 7.51 -6.54
CA VAL A 159 3.58 8.50 -7.61
C VAL A 159 2.17 8.74 -8.13
N LEU A 160 1.66 9.95 -7.95
CA LEU A 160 0.33 10.36 -8.40
C LEU A 160 0.45 11.32 -9.58
N SER A 161 -0.27 11.02 -10.65
CA SER A 161 -0.40 11.93 -11.79
C SER A 161 -1.23 13.16 -11.40
N ILE A 162 -0.76 14.32 -11.84
CA ILE A 162 -1.51 15.59 -11.79
C ILE A 162 -1.74 16.15 -13.20
N GLU A 163 -1.70 15.27 -14.21
CA GLU A 163 -2.12 15.64 -15.56
C GLU A 163 -3.63 15.88 -15.64
N HIS A 164 -4.07 16.58 -16.68
CA HIS A 164 -5.48 16.87 -16.85
C HIS A 164 -6.26 15.59 -17.18
N ASP A 165 -5.77 14.77 -18.10
CA ASP A 165 -6.54 13.62 -18.58
C ASP A 165 -6.47 12.43 -17.63
N ASP A 166 -5.41 12.33 -16.82
CA ASP A 166 -5.13 11.23 -15.90
C ASP A 166 -4.92 11.70 -14.45
N CYS A 167 -5.71 12.68 -13.98
CA CYS A 167 -5.61 13.18 -12.60
C CYS A 167 -5.80 12.05 -11.57
N SER A 168 -4.95 12.02 -10.53
CA SER A 168 -4.93 10.99 -9.48
C SER A 168 -4.60 9.58 -9.96
N GLU A 169 -4.18 9.39 -11.21
CA GLU A 169 -3.77 8.06 -11.69
C GLU A 169 -2.46 7.63 -11.01
N TRP A 170 -2.40 6.38 -10.58
CA TRP A 170 -1.24 5.82 -9.89
C TRP A 170 -0.16 5.38 -10.88
N LEU A 171 0.88 6.21 -10.98
CA LEU A 171 2.00 6.01 -11.89
C LEU A 171 3.02 5.01 -11.32
N GLY A 172 3.84 4.45 -12.20
CA GLY A 172 4.98 3.62 -11.80
C GLY A 172 6.15 4.45 -11.27
N ALA A 173 7.17 3.76 -10.74
CA ALA A 173 8.40 4.42 -10.28
C ALA A 173 9.08 5.22 -11.40
N MET A 174 9.10 4.67 -12.62
CA MET A 174 9.45 5.41 -13.84
C MET A 174 8.20 6.10 -14.39
N HIS A 175 8.24 7.41 -14.52
CA HIS A 175 7.11 8.21 -14.96
C HIS A 175 7.53 9.43 -15.76
N THR A 176 6.57 9.96 -16.52
CA THR A 176 6.67 11.20 -17.32
C THR A 176 5.52 12.13 -16.95
N GLY A 177 5.56 13.36 -17.42
CA GLY A 177 4.47 14.31 -17.24
C GLY A 177 4.55 15.08 -15.94
N CYS A 178 3.40 15.56 -15.49
CA CYS A 178 3.24 16.21 -14.19
C CYS A 178 2.84 15.19 -13.12
N ALA A 179 3.65 15.04 -12.09
CA ALA A 179 3.40 14.10 -11.00
C ALA A 179 3.83 14.66 -9.64
N ILE A 180 3.20 14.11 -8.60
CA ILE A 180 3.56 14.30 -7.20
C ILE A 180 4.09 12.96 -6.68
N VAL A 181 5.17 13.00 -5.92
CA VAL A 181 5.79 11.83 -5.32
C VAL A 181 5.77 11.94 -3.81
N PHE A 182 5.28 10.88 -3.18
CA PHE A 182 5.42 10.64 -1.75
C PHE A 182 6.34 9.43 -1.53
N CYS A 183 7.12 9.47 -0.45
CA CYS A 183 8.01 8.39 -0.04
C CYS A 183 7.56 7.81 1.29
N THR A 184 7.58 6.47 1.40
CA THR A 184 7.13 5.70 2.58
C THR A 184 8.25 4.90 3.21
#